data_AF-A0A7S3HT02-F1
#
_entry.id   AF-A0A7S3HT02-F1
#
_cell.length_a   1.000
_cell.length_b   1.000
_cell.length_c   1.000
_cell.angle_alpha   90.00
_cell.angle_beta   90.00
_cell.angle_gamma   90.00
#
_symmetry.space_group_name_H-M   'P 1'
#
loop_
_entity.id
_entity.type
_entity.pdbx_description
1 polymer ?
#
loop_
_entity_poly.entity_id
_entity_poly.type
_entity_poly.pdbx_seq_one_letter_code
_entity_poly.pdbx_strand_id
1 'polypeptide(L)'
;PMNTLSRLIPMAGLLAIALLAPAAQAADTPQGCPATLQHTFLRLQDEKPQSLCQYSGKVVLVVNTASFCGFTGQYKGLEDLHARYKDKGLVVLGFKDERKKNR
;
A
#
# COMPACT_ATOMS: atom_id res chain seq x y z
N PRO A 1 -25.04 -76.19 25.06
CA PRO A 1 -25.64 -76.30 23.72
C PRO A 1 -26.56 -75.09 23.47
N MET A 2 -26.56 -74.55 22.24
CA MET A 2 -27.14 -73.28 21.78
C MET A 2 -26.38 -72.01 22.21
N ASN A 3 -25.67 -71.33 21.30
CA ASN A 3 -26.13 -70.40 20.24
C ASN A 3 -26.72 -69.11 20.85
N THR A 4 -26.41 -67.88 20.45
CA THR A 4 -25.86 -67.34 19.20
C THR A 4 -25.51 -65.87 19.44
N LEU A 5 -24.40 -65.41 18.84
CA LEU A 5 -24.32 -64.17 18.04
C LEU A 5 -24.94 -62.86 18.59
N SER A 6 -24.08 -61.90 18.98
CA SER A 6 -24.32 -60.51 18.59
C SER A 6 -23.01 -59.71 18.45
N ARG A 7 -22.53 -59.74 17.21
CA ARG A 7 -21.95 -58.63 16.43
C ARG A 7 -21.06 -57.60 17.15
N LEU A 8 -19.77 -57.77 16.89
CA LEU A 8 -18.75 -56.73 16.75
C LEU A 8 -19.31 -55.43 16.13
N ILE A 9 -19.11 -54.30 16.80
CA ILE A 9 -19.12 -52.97 16.19
C ILE A 9 -17.76 -52.34 16.50
N PRO A 10 -16.79 -52.37 15.56
CA PRO A 10 -15.69 -51.43 15.54
C PRO A 10 -16.12 -50.29 14.60
N MET A 11 -16.61 -49.18 15.14
CA MET A 11 -16.79 -47.96 14.37
C MET A 11 -16.12 -46.85 15.19
N ALA A 12 -14.88 -46.52 14.80
CA ALA A 12 -14.65 -45.36 13.94
C ALA A 12 -15.08 -44.12 14.73
N GLY A 13 -14.22 -43.63 15.60
CA GLY A 13 -13.12 -42.80 15.15
C GLY A 13 -13.59 -41.36 15.33
N LEU A 14 -12.97 -40.65 16.28
CA LEU A 14 -13.16 -39.22 16.49
C LEU A 14 -13.02 -38.52 15.14
N LEU A 15 -14.15 -38.19 14.49
CA LEU A 15 -14.13 -37.36 13.30
C LEU A 15 -13.97 -35.92 13.79
N ALA A 16 -12.71 -35.51 13.81
CA ALA A 16 -12.29 -34.16 14.09
C ALA A 16 -13.14 -33.17 13.27
N ILE A 17 -13.75 -32.22 13.97
CA ILE A 17 -14.40 -31.06 13.39
C ILE A 17 -13.32 -30.32 12.59
N ALA A 18 -13.32 -30.50 11.26
CA ALA A 18 -12.53 -29.70 10.35
C ALA A 18 -13.12 -28.29 10.36
N LEU A 19 -12.60 -27.43 11.25
CA LEU A 19 -12.80 -25.99 11.18
C LEU A 19 -12.30 -25.51 9.83
N LEU A 20 -13.23 -25.16 8.93
CA LEU A 20 -12.93 -24.23 7.85
C LEU A 20 -12.59 -22.88 8.49
N ALA A 21 -11.32 -22.67 8.81
CA ALA A 21 -10.79 -21.35 9.00
C ALA A 21 -10.86 -20.64 7.65
N PRO A 22 -11.58 -19.52 7.50
CA PRO A 22 -11.31 -18.64 6.37
C PRO A 22 -9.84 -18.23 6.50
N ALA A 23 -9.06 -18.46 5.46
CA ALA A 23 -7.79 -17.78 5.30
C ALA A 23 -8.13 -16.28 5.32
N ALA A 24 -7.95 -15.65 6.47
CA ALA A 24 -8.03 -14.22 6.61
C ALA A 24 -7.02 -13.67 5.62
N GLN A 25 -7.50 -13.15 4.49
CA GLN A 25 -6.65 -12.36 3.62
C GLN A 25 -6.06 -11.28 4.51
N ALA A 26 -4.73 -11.20 4.51
CA ALA A 26 -4.01 -10.08 5.06
C ALA A 26 -4.51 -8.85 4.30
N ALA A 27 -5.52 -8.19 4.86
CA ALA A 27 -5.79 -6.81 4.56
C ALA A 27 -4.57 -6.05 5.08
N ASP A 28 -3.78 -5.52 4.16
CA ASP A 28 -2.73 -4.55 4.44
C ASP A 28 -3.37 -3.38 5.19
N THR A 29 -3.35 -3.48 6.52
CA THR A 29 -3.53 -2.34 7.39
C THR A 29 -2.31 -1.43 7.25
N PRO A 30 -2.37 -0.16 7.66
CA PRO A 30 -1.29 0.84 7.49
C PRO A 30 0.03 0.54 8.21
N GLN A 31 0.26 -0.70 8.65
CA GLN A 31 1.53 -1.18 9.23
C GLN A 31 2.71 -1.10 8.23
N GLY A 32 2.45 -0.75 6.96
CA GLY A 32 3.46 -0.49 5.94
C GLY A 32 3.72 1.00 5.65
N CYS A 33 3.11 1.96 6.36
CA CYS A 33 3.37 3.39 6.12
C CYS A 33 4.47 3.93 7.03
N PRO A 34 5.70 4.20 6.52
CA PRO A 34 6.78 4.73 7.33
C PRO A 34 6.45 6.16 7.77
N ALA A 35 7.00 6.57 8.92
CA ALA A 35 6.65 7.85 9.53
C ALA A 35 6.79 9.07 8.61
N THR A 36 7.80 9.04 7.73
CA THR A 36 8.09 10.07 6.73
C THR A 36 6.97 10.25 5.68
N LEU A 37 6.14 9.23 5.45
CA LEU A 37 5.03 9.26 4.48
C LEU A 37 3.64 9.35 5.13
N GLN A 38 3.56 9.47 6.47
CA GLN A 38 2.29 9.56 7.20
C GLN A 38 1.66 10.96 7.11
N HIS A 39 1.48 11.45 5.88
CA HIS A 39 0.97 12.78 5.59
C HIS A 39 -0.02 12.72 4.44
N THR A 40 -1.03 13.59 4.49
CA THR A 40 -2.03 13.77 3.44
C THR A 40 -1.99 15.21 2.97
N PHE A 41 -1.89 15.41 1.66
CA PHE A 41 -1.85 16.74 1.03
C PHE A 41 -2.99 16.89 0.02
N LEU A 42 -3.43 18.12 -0.23
CA LEU A 42 -4.36 18.39 -1.32
C LEU A 42 -3.60 18.45 -2.64
N ARG A 43 -4.14 17.80 -3.66
CA ARG A 43 -3.56 17.85 -5.00
C ARG A 43 -3.76 19.21 -5.63
N LEU A 44 -2.78 19.66 -6.41
CA LEU A 44 -2.85 20.95 -7.10
C LEU A 44 -3.90 20.99 -8.21
N GLN A 45 -4.27 19.85 -8.80
CA GLN A 45 -5.17 19.82 -9.97
C GLN A 45 -6.66 19.91 -9.60
N ASP A 46 -7.04 19.34 -8.45
CA ASP A 46 -8.45 19.14 -8.07
C ASP A 46 -8.70 19.28 -6.56
N GLU A 47 -7.71 19.72 -5.78
CA GLU A 47 -7.76 19.85 -4.32
C GLU A 47 -8.19 18.58 -3.58
N LYS A 48 -8.15 17.41 -4.23
CA LYS A 48 -8.49 16.15 -3.57
C LYS A 48 -7.39 15.75 -2.59
N PRO A 49 -7.75 15.23 -1.40
CA PRO A 49 -6.78 14.64 -0.49
C PRO A 49 -6.03 13.48 -1.14
N GLN A 50 -4.70 13.48 -1.02
CA GLN A 50 -3.80 12.43 -1.47
C GLN A 50 -2.90 12.04 -0.30
N SER A 51 -3.01 10.79 0.13
CA SER A 51 -2.14 10.24 1.18
C SER A 51 -0.80 9.85 0.58
N LEU A 52 0.31 10.21 1.23
CA LEU A 52 1.63 9.78 0.79
C LEU A 52 1.93 8.31 1.13
N CYS A 53 1.15 7.69 2.03
CA CYS A 53 1.27 6.26 2.34
C CYS A 53 1.06 5.35 1.12
N GLN A 54 0.39 5.83 0.07
CA GLN A 54 0.26 5.08 -1.20
C GLN A 54 1.60 4.84 -1.91
N TYR A 55 2.65 5.56 -1.51
CA TYR A 55 4.01 5.43 -2.04
C TYR A 55 4.93 4.61 -1.13
N SER A 56 4.39 3.94 -0.10
CA SER A 56 5.15 2.99 0.70
C SER A 56 5.84 1.93 -0.15
N GLY A 57 7.09 1.58 0.21
CA GLY A 57 7.91 0.63 -0.53
C GLY A 57 8.50 1.17 -1.84
N LYS A 58 8.27 2.44 -2.17
CA LYS A 58 8.85 3.11 -3.35
C LYS A 58 10.00 4.01 -2.92
N VAL A 59 10.91 4.27 -3.87
CA VAL A 59 11.91 5.34 -3.72
C VAL A 59 11.21 6.64 -4.09
N VAL A 60 11.05 7.56 -3.13
CA VAL A 60 10.31 8.80 -3.31
C VAL A 60 11.27 9.99 -3.35
N LEU A 61 11.33 10.69 -4.49
CA LEU A 61 12.05 11.95 -4.65
C LEU A 61 11.06 13.12 -4.50
N VAL A 62 11.21 13.85 -3.40
CA VAL A 62 10.40 15.05 -3.13
C VAL A 62 11.14 16.28 -3.69
N VAL A 63 10.45 17.05 -4.53
CA VAL A 63 11.01 18.24 -5.17
C VAL A 63 10.18 19.45 -4.78
N ASN A 64 10.81 20.45 -4.18
CA ASN A 64 10.21 21.77 -4.02
C ASN A 64 10.27 22.48 -5.38
N THR A 65 9.12 22.66 -6.01
CA THR A 65 8.97 23.32 -7.31
C THR A 65 8.43 24.73 -7.11
N ALA A 66 9.24 25.76 -7.28
CA ALA A 66 8.77 27.15 -7.21
C ALA A 66 8.21 27.60 -8.58
N SER A 67 6.98 28.14 -8.59
CA SER A 67 6.32 28.68 -9.79
C SER A 67 7.06 29.89 -10.41
N PHE A 68 7.99 30.52 -9.68
CA PHE A 68 8.65 31.79 -10.01
C PHE A 68 10.17 31.70 -10.22
N CYS A 69 10.64 30.53 -10.65
CA CYS A 69 12.06 30.26 -10.81
C CYS A 69 12.35 30.01 -12.30
N GLY A 70 13.36 30.70 -12.86
CA GLY A 70 13.91 30.46 -14.21
C GLY A 70 14.60 29.09 -14.39
N PHE A 71 14.19 28.10 -13.60
CA PHE A 71 14.72 26.75 -13.49
C PHE A 71 13.77 25.70 -14.08
N THR A 72 12.83 26.11 -14.95
CA THR A 72 11.92 25.18 -15.67
C THR A 72 12.69 24.16 -16.52
N GLY A 73 13.92 24.47 -16.95
CA GLY A 73 14.81 23.52 -17.62
C GLY A 73 15.11 22.25 -16.79
N GLN A 74 14.92 22.30 -15.47
CA GLN A 74 15.17 21.16 -14.59
C GLN A 74 14.04 20.11 -14.60
N TYR A 75 12.83 20.45 -15.09
CA TYR A 75 11.74 19.49 -15.23
C TYR A 75 12.07 18.38 -16.23
N LYS A 76 12.74 18.72 -17.33
CA LYS A 76 13.18 17.73 -18.31
C LYS A 76 14.09 16.67 -17.67
N GLY A 77 15.02 17.10 -16.82
CA GLY A 77 15.90 16.16 -16.10
C GLY A 77 15.14 15.24 -15.14
N LEU A 78 14.13 15.77 -14.46
CA LEU A 78 13.26 15.00 -13.55
C LEU A 78 12.34 14.04 -14.30
N GLU A 79 11.80 14.45 -15.45
CA GLU A 79 11.02 13.61 -16.36
C GLU A 79 11.86 12.45 -16.91
N ASP A 80 13.06 12.75 -17.41
CA ASP A 80 13.98 11.73 -17.91
C ASP A 80 14.41 10.77 -16.79
N LEU A 81 14.62 11.27 -15.56
CA LEU A 81 14.91 10.44 -14.40
C LEU A 81 13.73 9.52 -14.05
N HIS A 82 12.52 10.06 -14.00
CA HIS A 82 11.33 9.25 -13.73
C HIS A 82 11.11 8.20 -14.82
N ALA A 83 11.23 8.58 -16.11
CA ALA A 83 11.11 7.66 -17.23
C ALA A 83 12.11 6.49 -17.14
N ARG A 84 13.34 6.74 -16.69
CA ARG A 84 14.38 5.71 -16.53
C ARG A 84 14.17 4.76 -15.35
N TYR A 85 13.53 5.21 -14.27
CA TYR A 85 13.50 4.46 -12.99
C TYR A 85 12.10 4.15 -12.45
N LYS A 86 11.01 4.59 -13.11
CA LYS A 86 9.63 4.32 -12.67
C LYS A 86 9.35 2.83 -12.47
N ASP A 87 9.85 1.98 -13.38
CA ASP A 87 9.63 0.53 -13.33
C ASP A 87 10.49 -0.15 -12.25
N LYS A 88 11.50 0.57 -11.74
CA LYS A 88 12.32 0.17 -10.58
C LYS A 88 11.78 0.76 -9.27
N GLY A 89 10.61 1.41 -9.31
CA GLY A 89 9.94 1.93 -8.12
C GLY A 89 10.26 3.39 -7.76
N LEU A 90 10.85 4.19 -8.66
CA LEU A 90 11.03 5.63 -8.42
C LEU A 90 9.73 6.41 -8.64
N VAL A 91 9.37 7.26 -7.67
CA VAL A 91 8.29 8.26 -7.76
C VAL A 91 8.86 9.65 -7.52
N VAL A 92 8.51 10.61 -8.38
CA VAL A 92 8.88 12.02 -8.22
C VAL A 92 7.63 12.80 -7.81
N LEU A 93 7.68 13.49 -6.67
CA LEU A 93 6.58 14.31 -6.14
C LEU A 93 6.98 15.78 -6.13
N GLY A 94 6.31 16.60 -6.94
CA GLY A 94 6.48 18.05 -6.95
C GLY A 94 5.55 18.75 -5.96
N PHE A 95 6.11 19.52 -5.04
CA PHE A 95 5.38 20.37 -4.11
C PHE A 95 5.62 21.81 -4.48
N LYS A 96 4.54 22.54 -4.75
CA LYS A 96 4.63 23.99 -4.94
C LYS A 96 4.66 24.70 -3.60
N ASP A 97 5.69 25.51 -3.38
CA ASP A 97 5.67 26.53 -2.35
C ASP A 97 4.94 27.76 -2.88
N GLU A 98 3.62 27.66 -2.97
CA GLU A 98 2.79 28.87 -2.92
C GLU A 98 2.54 29.13 -1.44
N ARG A 99 3.14 30.21 -0.91
CA ARG A 99 2.65 30.86 0.32
C ARG A 99 1.15 31.09 0.11
N LYS A 100 0.29 30.25 0.69
CA LYS A 100 -1.14 30.57 0.86
C LYS A 100 -1.19 31.83 1.73
N LYS A 101 -1.15 33.00 1.11
CA LYS A 101 -1.40 34.28 1.77
C LYS A 101 -2.90 34.41 2.00
N ASN A 102 -3.41 33.65 2.98
CA ASN A 102 -4.55 33.98 3.82
C ASN A 102 -4.80 32.81 4.79
N ARG A 103 -4.14 32.87 5.93
CA ARG A 103 -4.62 32.30 7.18
C ARG A 103 -5.31 33.44 7.92
#